data_AF-A0A382XGZ4-F1
#
_entry.id   AF-A0A382XGZ4-F1
#
_cell.length_a   1.000
_cell.length_b   1.000
_cell.length_c   1.000
_cell.angle_alpha   90.00
_cell.angle_beta   90.00
_cell.angle_gamma   90.00
#
_symmetry.space_group_name_H-M   'P 1'
#
loop_
_entity.id
_entity.type
_entity.pdbx_description
1 polymer ?
#
loop_
_entity_poly.entity_id
_entity_poly.type
_entity_poly.pdbx_seq_one_letter_code
_entity_poly.pdbx_strand_id
1 'polypeptide(L)'
;MRFSVLDNSDTENPDFYFVPLVFLESFSAPVAVLQIGEYKIQMPLDWSIALGDKEAGDIEVLPITSLNSRDFKAFCFNPLTTYLVEWPRVDIINVYSEVKWYFPKTKPGQLLCTPLSNTDNPDCVYFIKEISKQCEVIDYGKI
;
A
#
# COMPACT_ATOMS: atom_id res chain seq x y z
N MET A 1 -5.99 3.54 19.72
CA MET A 1 -5.68 3.79 18.30
C MET A 1 -5.18 2.48 17.69
N ARG A 2 -5.70 2.07 16.52
CA ARG A 2 -5.33 0.84 15.81
C ARG A 2 -5.02 1.19 14.36
N PHE A 3 -4.19 0.38 13.70
CA PHE A 3 -3.93 0.46 12.27
C PHE A 3 -4.25 -0.89 11.62
N SER A 4 -4.54 -0.88 10.32
CA SER A 4 -4.81 -2.09 9.56
C SER A 4 -3.61 -2.46 8.70
N VAL A 5 -3.35 -3.76 8.59
CA VAL A 5 -2.36 -4.32 7.66
C VAL A 5 -2.97 -5.46 6.87
N LEU A 6 -2.58 -5.58 5.60
CA LEU A 6 -2.75 -6.80 4.82
C LEU A 6 -1.50 -7.66 5.05
N ASP A 7 -1.65 -8.78 5.73
CA ASP A 7 -0.57 -9.72 6.01
C ASP A 7 -0.53 -10.79 4.90
N ASN A 8 0.54 -10.77 4.11
CA ASN A 8 0.86 -11.78 3.11
C ASN A 8 2.13 -12.57 3.53
N SER A 9 2.35 -12.76 4.83
CA SER A 9 3.50 -13.53 5.33
C SER A 9 3.34 -15.03 5.08
N ASP A 10 2.10 -15.52 5.05
CA ASP A 10 1.70 -16.81 4.49
C ASP A 10 0.93 -16.58 3.19
N THR A 11 1.59 -16.84 2.05
CA THR A 11 1.01 -16.66 0.71
C THR A 11 -0.20 -17.56 0.42
N GLU A 12 -0.41 -18.61 1.23
CA GLU A 12 -1.58 -19.47 1.10
C GLU A 12 -2.81 -18.89 1.82
N ASN A 13 -2.62 -17.95 2.76
CA ASN A 13 -3.69 -17.41 3.59
C ASN A 13 -3.49 -15.90 3.88
N PRO A 14 -3.54 -15.02 2.85
CA PRO A 14 -3.48 -13.58 3.07
C PRO A 14 -4.70 -13.07 3.86
N ASP A 15 -4.50 -12.19 4.85
CA ASP A 15 -5.60 -11.69 5.70
C ASP A 15 -5.37 -10.26 6.24
N PHE A 16 -6.44 -9.60 6.67
CA PHE A 16 -6.42 -8.26 7.25
C PHE A 16 -6.39 -8.30 8.78
N TYR A 17 -5.38 -7.64 9.37
CA TYR A 17 -5.24 -7.52 10.82
C TYR A 17 -5.41 -6.08 11.30
N PHE A 18 -6.05 -5.91 12.45
CA PHE A 18 -6.20 -4.61 13.13
C PHE A 18 -5.33 -4.57 14.39
N VAL A 19 -4.13 -4.02 14.25
CA VAL A 19 -3.09 -4.08 15.28
C VAL A 19 -3.17 -2.82 16.18
N PRO A 20 -3.04 -2.97 17.51
CA PRO A 20 -2.87 -1.82 18.39
C PRO A 20 -1.61 -1.03 18.03
N LEU A 21 -1.72 0.30 18.00
CA LEU A 21 -0.54 1.15 17.83
C LEU A 21 0.29 1.14 19.12
N VAL A 22 1.26 0.23 19.20
CA VAL A 22 2.17 0.12 20.36
C VAL A 22 3.50 0.82 20.07
N PHE A 23 3.99 0.76 18.82
CA PHE A 23 5.27 1.32 18.43
C PHE A 23 5.17 2.13 17.14
N LEU A 24 5.80 3.30 17.16
CA LEU A 24 6.10 4.11 15.98
C LEU A 24 7.58 3.95 15.64
N GLU A 25 7.86 3.74 14.37
CA GLU A 25 9.18 3.82 13.79
C GLU A 25 9.35 5.20 13.15
N SER A 26 10.54 5.79 13.30
CA SER A 26 10.91 7.01 12.56
C SER A 26 12.17 6.78 11.77
N PHE A 27 12.19 7.25 10.53
CA PHE A 27 13.32 7.19 9.62
C PHE A 27 13.28 8.41 8.69
N SER A 28 14.36 8.63 7.96
CA SER A 28 14.44 9.69 6.95
C SER A 28 14.45 9.05 5.56
N ALA A 29 13.65 9.60 4.64
CA ALA A 29 13.59 9.15 3.25
C ALA A 29 13.03 10.26 2.33
N PRO A 30 13.38 10.28 1.03
CA PRO A 30 12.77 11.17 0.02
C PRO A 30 11.26 10.99 -0.07
N VAL A 31 10.55 12.04 -0.52
CA VAL A 31 9.09 12.00 -0.66
C VAL A 31 8.72 11.74 -2.11
N ALA A 32 7.87 10.74 -2.35
CA ALA A 32 7.10 10.61 -3.58
C ALA A 32 5.70 11.20 -3.38
N VAL A 33 5.29 12.10 -4.28
CA VAL A 33 3.88 12.52 -4.39
C VAL A 33 3.21 11.65 -5.44
N LEU A 34 2.28 10.83 -4.99
CA LEU A 34 1.51 9.92 -5.83
C LEU A 34 0.15 10.53 -6.13
N GLN A 35 -0.25 10.50 -7.40
CA GLN A 35 -1.63 10.71 -7.83
C GLN A 35 -2.28 9.33 -7.96
N ILE A 36 -3.32 9.05 -7.18
CA ILE A 36 -4.07 7.77 -7.21
C ILE A 36 -5.52 8.12 -7.51
N GLY A 37 -5.98 7.86 -8.74
CA GLY A 37 -7.27 8.36 -9.21
C GLY A 37 -7.34 9.88 -9.07
N GLU A 38 -8.28 10.39 -8.27
CA GLU A 38 -8.41 11.81 -7.96
C GLU A 38 -7.60 12.26 -6.72
N TYR A 39 -7.10 11.33 -5.93
CA TYR A 39 -6.44 11.60 -4.66
C TYR A 39 -4.94 11.85 -4.83
N LYS A 40 -4.38 12.64 -3.91
CA LYS A 40 -2.93 12.88 -3.80
C LYS A 40 -2.44 12.44 -2.44
N ILE A 41 -1.42 11.59 -2.43
CA ILE A 41 -0.80 11.10 -1.20
C ILE A 41 0.72 11.24 -1.25
N GLN A 42 1.33 11.45 -0.09
CA GLN A 42 2.77 11.47 0.07
C GLN A 42 3.22 10.18 0.74
N MET A 43 4.24 9.54 0.20
CA MET A 43 4.82 8.31 0.72
C MET A 43 6.34 8.35 0.57
N PRO A 44 7.12 7.65 1.42
CA PRO A 44 8.55 7.51 1.19
C PRO A 44 8.83 6.88 -0.18
N LEU A 45 9.75 7.46 -0.95
CA LEU A 45 10.05 7.02 -2.32
C LEU A 45 10.63 5.61 -2.39
N ASP A 46 11.30 5.17 -1.33
CA ASP A 46 11.94 3.86 -1.20
C ASP A 46 10.98 2.74 -0.80
N TRP A 47 9.69 3.02 -0.61
CA TRP A 47 8.67 2.02 -0.32
C TRP A 47 8.15 1.35 -1.58
N SER A 48 7.41 0.26 -1.39
CA SER A 48 6.67 -0.46 -2.42
C SER A 48 5.16 -0.29 -2.23
N ILE A 49 4.41 -0.42 -3.32
CA ILE A 49 2.95 -0.29 -3.39
C ILE A 49 2.34 -1.56 -4.00
N ALA A 50 1.17 -1.98 -3.50
CA ALA A 50 0.39 -3.05 -4.11
C ALA A 50 -0.34 -2.55 -5.36
N LEU A 51 -0.12 -3.23 -6.47
CA LEU A 51 -0.62 -2.93 -7.81
C LEU A 51 -1.32 -4.16 -8.38
N GLY A 52 -2.19 -3.96 -9.36
CA GLY A 52 -2.76 -5.07 -10.10
C GLY A 52 -3.74 -4.60 -11.16
N ASP A 53 -4.46 -5.54 -11.74
CA ASP A 53 -5.54 -5.23 -12.67
C ASP A 53 -6.69 -6.20 -12.49
N LYS A 54 -7.90 -5.76 -12.83
CA LYS A 54 -9.11 -6.57 -12.82
C LYS A 54 -8.99 -7.83 -13.69
N GLU A 55 -8.16 -7.78 -14.72
CA GLU A 55 -7.96 -8.88 -15.67
C GLU A 55 -6.80 -9.82 -15.29
N ALA A 56 -5.83 -9.34 -14.51
CA ALA A 56 -4.57 -10.04 -14.27
C ALA A 56 -4.64 -11.07 -13.13
N GLY A 57 -5.69 -11.05 -12.30
CA GLY A 57 -5.95 -12.04 -11.25
C GLY A 57 -5.07 -11.89 -10.01
N ASP A 58 -3.80 -11.53 -10.16
CA ASP A 58 -2.84 -11.40 -9.06
C ASP A 58 -2.54 -9.92 -8.72
N ILE A 59 -2.23 -9.66 -7.46
CA ILE A 59 -1.73 -8.36 -6.98
C ILE A 59 -0.21 -8.47 -6.85
N GLU A 60 0.52 -7.52 -7.44
CA GLU A 60 1.98 -7.41 -7.37
C GLU A 60 2.39 -6.23 -6.50
N VAL A 61 3.37 -6.44 -5.63
CA VAL A 61 3.93 -5.39 -4.78
C VAL A 61 5.25 -4.93 -5.39
N LEU A 62 5.21 -3.75 -6.01
CA LEU A 62 6.36 -3.21 -6.74
C LEU A 62 6.91 -1.94 -6.08
N PRO A 63 8.23 -1.67 -6.20
CA PRO A 63 8.82 -0.43 -5.73
C PRO A 63 8.14 0.78 -6.35
N ILE A 64 7.89 1.84 -5.58
CA ILE A 64 7.27 3.08 -6.07
C ILE A 64 8.07 3.65 -7.25
N THR A 65 9.40 3.57 -7.20
CA THR A 65 10.30 4.00 -8.28
C THR A 65 10.05 3.31 -9.63
N SER A 66 9.39 2.15 -9.65
CA SER A 66 9.05 1.40 -10.86
C SER A 66 7.83 1.96 -11.60
N LEU A 67 7.05 2.85 -10.97
CA LEU A 67 5.82 3.43 -11.55
C LEU A 67 6.08 4.34 -12.75
N ASN A 68 7.33 4.78 -12.96
CA ASN A 68 7.66 5.72 -14.01
C ASN A 68 7.29 5.19 -15.40
N SER A 69 6.47 5.97 -16.12
CA SER A 69 6.09 5.73 -17.53
C SER A 69 5.37 4.40 -17.78
N ARG A 70 4.65 3.88 -16.78
CA ARG A 70 3.83 2.67 -16.90
C ARG A 70 2.40 2.97 -16.46
N ASP A 71 1.42 2.38 -17.13
CA ASP A 71 -0.01 2.55 -16.81
C ASP A 71 -0.41 1.55 -15.72
N PHE A 72 0.10 1.77 -14.51
CA PHE A 72 -0.22 0.93 -13.36
C PHE A 72 -1.50 1.37 -12.66
N LYS A 73 -2.17 0.41 -12.03
CA LYS A 73 -3.33 0.65 -11.17
C LYS A 73 -3.03 0.15 -9.77
N ALA A 74 -3.38 0.94 -8.76
CA ALA A 74 -3.21 0.58 -7.37
C ALA A 74 -4.30 -0.41 -6.94
N PHE A 75 -3.94 -1.40 -6.13
CA PHE A 75 -4.92 -2.23 -5.44
C PHE A 75 -5.63 -1.37 -4.39
N CYS A 76 -6.94 -1.12 -4.59
CA CYS A 76 -7.73 -0.31 -3.70
C CYS A 76 -8.88 -1.11 -3.09
N PHE A 77 -8.85 -1.26 -1.77
CA PHE A 77 -9.82 -2.05 -1.02
C PHE A 77 -9.93 -1.54 0.41
N ASN A 78 -11.15 -1.35 0.92
CA ASN A 78 -11.37 -0.97 2.31
C ASN A 78 -11.76 -2.21 3.13
N PRO A 79 -10.93 -2.64 4.10
CA PRO A 79 -11.14 -3.88 4.85
C PRO A 79 -12.32 -3.83 5.85
N LEU A 80 -12.97 -2.68 6.03
CA LEU A 80 -14.07 -2.50 6.96
C LEU A 80 -15.45 -2.46 6.30
N THR A 81 -15.54 -1.93 5.07
CA THR A 81 -16.82 -1.40 4.56
C THR A 81 -17.17 -1.86 3.14
N THR A 82 -16.19 -2.26 2.34
CA THR A 82 -16.40 -2.50 0.91
C THR A 82 -16.02 -3.93 0.56
N TYR A 83 -16.87 -4.61 -0.23
CA TYR A 83 -16.58 -5.93 -0.82
C TYR A 83 -16.04 -5.83 -2.24
N LEU A 84 -15.92 -4.62 -2.77
CA LEU A 84 -15.52 -4.31 -4.13
C LEU A 84 -14.10 -3.76 -4.11
N VAL A 85 -13.26 -4.37 -4.95
CA VAL A 85 -11.92 -3.87 -5.23
C VAL A 85 -12.00 -2.90 -6.39
N GLU A 86 -11.31 -1.78 -6.22
CA GLU A 86 -11.11 -0.78 -7.26
C GLU A 86 -9.65 -0.76 -7.70
N TRP A 87 -9.44 -0.29 -8.93
CA TRP A 87 -8.13 -0.25 -9.56
C TRP A 87 -7.83 1.15 -10.10
N PRO A 88 -7.76 2.18 -9.23
CA PRO A 88 -7.45 3.53 -9.66
C PRO A 88 -6.04 3.61 -10.23
N ARG A 89 -5.88 4.35 -11.32
CA ARG A 89 -4.58 4.62 -11.93
C ARG A 89 -3.66 5.32 -10.92
N VAL A 90 -2.38 4.93 -10.90
CA VAL A 90 -1.37 5.52 -10.02
C VAL A 90 -0.16 6.04 -10.80
N ASP A 91 0.25 7.27 -10.52
CA ASP A 91 1.42 7.91 -11.12
C ASP A 91 2.21 8.71 -10.08
N ILE A 92 3.54 8.80 -10.25
CA ILE A 92 4.37 9.76 -9.52
C ILE A 92 4.26 11.12 -10.21
N ILE A 93 3.74 12.12 -9.50
CA ILE A 93 3.60 13.49 -10.04
C ILE A 93 4.68 14.44 -9.54
N ASN A 94 5.35 14.11 -8.43
CA ASN A 94 6.49 14.89 -7.94
C ASN A 94 7.38 14.07 -7.01
N VAL A 95 8.62 14.49 -6.85
CA VAL A 95 9.57 13.95 -5.88
C VAL A 95 10.26 15.10 -5.16
N TYR A 96 10.29 15.05 -3.83
CA TYR A 96 10.97 16.05 -3.00
C TYR A 96 12.15 15.46 -2.23
N SER A 97 12.98 16.36 -1.72
CA SER A 97 14.08 16.01 -0.82
C SER A 97 13.58 15.26 0.42
N GLU A 98 14.53 14.58 1.05
CA GLU A 98 14.33 13.80 2.26
C GLU A 98 13.64 14.57 3.39
N VAL A 99 12.67 13.91 4.03
CA VAL A 99 12.00 14.36 5.26
C VAL A 99 12.00 13.25 6.30
N LYS A 100 11.67 13.60 7.54
CA LYS A 100 11.52 12.62 8.63
C LYS A 100 10.10 12.06 8.64
N TRP A 101 9.99 10.74 8.57
CA TRP A 101 8.73 9.99 8.56
C TRP A 101 8.44 9.34 9.90
N TYR A 102 7.16 9.08 10.16
CA TYR A 102 6.67 8.39 11.34
C TYR A 102 5.59 7.41 10.93
N PHE A 103 5.85 6.11 11.05
CA PHE A 103 4.92 5.06 10.66
C PHE A 103 4.75 4.03 11.78
N PRO A 104 3.58 3.35 11.86
CA PRO A 104 3.46 2.18 12.71
C PRO A 104 4.48 1.12 12.27
N LYS A 105 5.11 0.46 13.25
CA LYS A 105 6.03 -0.63 12.94
C LYS A 105 5.25 -1.84 12.39
N THR A 106 5.54 -2.24 11.15
CA THR A 106 4.98 -3.44 10.51
C THR A 106 5.96 -4.61 10.57
N LYS A 107 5.46 -5.84 10.42
CA LYS A 107 6.30 -7.05 10.24
C LYS A 107 6.59 -7.29 8.75
N PRO A 108 7.61 -8.09 8.41
CA PRO A 108 7.81 -8.54 7.03
C PRO A 108 6.54 -9.20 6.47
N GLY A 109 6.18 -8.86 5.23
CA GLY A 109 4.96 -9.34 4.58
C GLY A 109 3.68 -8.60 4.97
N GLN A 110 3.74 -7.63 5.90
CA GLN A 110 2.59 -6.80 6.27
C GLN A 110 2.59 -5.48 5.53
N LEU A 111 1.63 -5.32 4.62
CA LEU A 111 1.39 -4.08 3.93
C LEU A 111 0.49 -3.17 4.78
N LEU A 112 0.88 -1.93 4.95
CA LEU A 112 0.13 -0.91 5.67
C LEU A 112 -1.07 -0.43 4.85
N CYS A 113 -2.27 -0.61 5.40
CA CYS A 113 -3.50 -0.02 4.87
C CYS A 113 -3.47 1.49 5.09
N THR A 114 -3.51 2.25 3.99
CA THR A 114 -3.40 3.70 3.98
C THR A 114 -4.63 4.31 3.32
N PRO A 115 -5.48 5.05 4.06
CA PRO A 115 -6.65 5.70 3.49
C PRO A 115 -6.25 6.87 2.58
N LEU A 116 -6.95 7.02 1.45
CA LEU A 116 -6.77 8.09 0.47
C LEU A 116 -7.53 9.38 0.84
N SER A 117 -8.50 9.29 1.75
CA SER A 117 -9.32 10.41 2.20
C SER A 117 -9.67 10.31 3.70
N ASN A 118 -10.21 11.39 4.27
CA ASN A 118 -10.61 11.46 5.68
C ASN A 118 -12.13 11.22 5.88
N THR A 119 -12.79 10.52 4.95
CA THR A 119 -14.22 10.18 5.07
C THR A 119 -14.41 8.96 5.96
N ASP A 120 -15.66 8.67 6.37
CA ASP A 120 -15.96 7.52 7.24
C ASP A 120 -15.66 6.17 6.57
N ASN A 121 -15.84 6.08 5.25
CA ASN A 121 -15.55 4.89 4.44
C ASN A 121 -14.55 5.26 3.33
N PRO A 122 -13.28 5.52 3.65
CA PRO A 122 -12.32 5.99 2.67
C PRO A 122 -11.84 4.83 1.78
N ASP A 123 -11.49 5.16 0.55
CA ASP A 123 -10.71 4.27 -0.30
C ASP A 123 -9.33 4.03 0.31
N CYS A 124 -8.86 2.80 0.33
CA CYS A 124 -7.60 2.43 0.98
C CYS A 124 -6.66 1.74 0.01
N VAL A 125 -5.38 2.08 0.09
CA VAL A 125 -4.29 1.48 -0.70
C VAL A 125 -3.22 0.93 0.23
N TYR A 126 -2.32 0.11 -0.30
CA TYR A 126 -1.41 -0.70 0.51
C TYR A 126 0.04 -0.45 0.15
N PHE A 127 0.85 -0.15 1.18
CA PHE A 127 2.28 0.12 1.02
C PHE A 127 3.12 -0.69 1.99
N ILE A 128 4.37 -0.95 1.64
CA ILE A 128 5.31 -1.67 2.50
C ILE A 128 6.73 -1.12 2.33
N LYS A 129 7.46 -0.99 3.44
CA LYS A 129 8.85 -0.52 3.45
C LYS A 129 9.81 -1.57 2.88
N GLU A 130 9.75 -2.79 3.39
CA GLU A 130 10.61 -3.90 2.98
C GLU A 130 9.75 -5.12 2.67
N ILE A 131 9.93 -5.68 1.47
CA ILE A 131 9.26 -6.90 1.05
C ILE A 131 10.28 -7.97 0.68
N SER A 132 9.97 -9.21 1.05
CA SER A 132 10.72 -10.38 0.61
C SER A 132 10.16 -10.86 -0.72
N LYS A 133 11.01 -11.46 -1.57
CA LYS A 133 10.59 -11.99 -2.88
C LYS A 133 9.40 -12.95 -2.81
N GLN A 134 9.25 -13.65 -1.69
CA GLN A 134 8.16 -14.60 -1.50
C GLN A 134 6.80 -13.90 -1.35
N CYS A 135 6.77 -12.68 -0.81
CA CYS A 135 5.54 -11.95 -0.51
C CYS A 135 5.16 -10.93 -1.60
N GLU A 136 5.94 -10.80 -2.68
CA GLU A 136 5.72 -9.81 -3.74
C GLU A 136 4.43 -10.04 -4.54
N VAL A 137 3.92 -11.28 -4.57
CA VAL A 137 2.66 -11.63 -5.23
C VAL A 137 1.64 -11.99 -4.16
N ILE A 138 0.46 -11.37 -4.23
CA ILE A 138 -0.69 -11.66 -3.38
C ILE A 138 -1.79 -12.26 -4.25
N ASP A 139 -2.23 -13.47 -3.90
CA ASP A 139 -3.31 -14.16 -4.60
C ASP A 139 -4.65 -13.54 -4.18
N TYR A 140 -5.19 -12.69 -5.06
CA TYR A 140 -6.46 -11.99 -4.82
C TYR A 140 -7.64 -12.96 -4.65
N GLY A 141 -7.61 -14.14 -5.28
CA GLY A 141 -8.67 -15.13 -5.18
C GLY A 141 -8.82 -15.75 -3.78
N LYS A 142 -7.83 -15.53 -2.91
CA LYS A 142 -7.79 -16.06 -1.53
C LYS A 142 -8.08 -15.02 -0.46
N ILE A 143 -8.26 -13.74 -0.83
CA ILE A 143 -8.58 -12.63 0.08
C ILE A 143 -10.09 -12.58 0.37
#